data_AF-A0A5C8UVY8-F1
#
_entry.id   AF-A0A5C8UVY8-F1
#
_cell.length_a   1.000
_cell.length_b   1.000
_cell.length_c   1.000
_cell.angle_alpha   90.00
_cell.angle_beta   90.00
_cell.angle_gamma   90.00
#
_symmetry.space_group_name_H-M   'P 1'
#
loop_
_entity.id
_entity.type
_entity.pdbx_description
1 polymer ?
#
loop_
_entity_poly.entity_id
_entity_poly.type
_entity_poly.pdbx_seq_one_letter_code
_entity_poly.pdbx_strand_id
1 'polypeptide(L)'
;MESVGGYRLVRKLGEGERAEVFLGHAGSDAAPRPDRTAAIKLYRSTTPLQSIDTEIEALARVSARHIVELRDLAIVGDGRPCLILPRLGASSLGRVLAERSTIDEGEAVTALVPVVEAVGELHRLGVAHGALRLSSVLLDHVGAPVVAGFGSAHLIGSLPADPRGRSLTPAQLSDDPWVARDLDALVDLVHTVLARVAPAGHRPAHVALLDWLQSFDRVENAHDFPRQLAERVFAVAPALPLDLDGPAAERRPPRLPGRLDAVQGDAWRQSRPDDGAGAPSSFPPATSRSATIRRRVHRSSAGNGSEGARDQPNLGFPAGDLERLRERLRRSLAGVRRPVWVGGAAGLVALVLAVALLAPAGSATPARGRVAEPSGAATPARSGAAGTSASPSAGDSAAIGSDDPAAASMALLAARAACIEGLSVQCLDSVDQAGSAAIEADENLIRTAQQDRRTPAPMAADHAELVQRLGDSAMVRIVGSSGSPPASLLLVRGSAGWRIRDIAPG
;
A
#
# COMPACT_ATOMS: atom_id res chain seq x y z
N MET A 1 5.65 -9.70 19.26
CA MET A 1 6.19 -9.26 17.96
C MET A 1 5.03 -8.60 17.23
N GLU A 2 5.23 -7.40 16.70
CA GLU A 2 4.14 -6.59 16.15
C GLU A 2 3.58 -7.23 14.87
N SER A 3 2.26 -7.27 14.75
CA SER A 3 1.52 -7.76 13.60
C SER A 3 0.67 -6.63 13.02
N VAL A 4 0.66 -6.52 11.69
CA VAL A 4 -0.11 -5.48 10.97
C VAL A 4 -0.85 -6.15 9.83
N GLY A 5 -2.19 -6.03 9.77
CA GLY A 5 -3.00 -6.56 8.66
C GLY A 5 -2.85 -8.05 8.41
N GLY A 6 -2.70 -8.87 9.45
CA GLY A 6 -2.46 -10.32 9.32
C GLY A 6 -1.02 -10.69 8.91
N TYR A 7 -0.10 -9.73 8.86
CA TYR A 7 1.32 -9.95 8.64
C TYR A 7 2.11 -9.76 9.93
N ARG A 8 2.86 -10.78 10.30
CA ARG A 8 3.85 -10.70 11.37
C ARG A 8 5.11 -10.00 10.85
N LEU A 9 5.53 -8.90 11.48
CA LEU A 9 6.70 -8.14 11.07
C LEU A 9 8.00 -8.84 11.48
N VAL A 10 8.81 -9.26 10.51
CA VAL A 10 10.01 -10.08 10.74
C VAL A 10 11.26 -9.23 10.95
N ARG A 11 11.60 -8.37 9.99
CA ARG A 11 12.78 -7.49 10.05
C ARG A 11 12.61 -6.28 9.15
N LYS A 12 13.32 -5.19 9.44
CA LYS A 12 13.38 -4.03 8.56
C LYS A 12 14.10 -4.38 7.24
N LEU A 13 13.50 -3.97 6.12
CA LEU A 13 14.04 -4.06 4.77
C LEU A 13 14.68 -2.74 4.32
N GLY A 14 14.10 -1.62 4.75
CA GLY A 14 14.59 -0.29 4.39
C GLY A 14 13.90 0.79 5.21
N GLU A 15 14.47 1.98 5.12
CA GLU A 15 14.00 3.16 5.83
C GLU A 15 14.14 4.37 4.92
N GLY A 16 13.15 5.26 4.96
CA GLY A 16 13.17 6.54 4.28
C GLY A 16 12.58 7.63 5.17
N GLU A 17 12.53 8.84 4.63
CA GLU A 17 12.01 10.02 5.33
C GLU A 17 10.54 9.83 5.77
N ARG A 18 9.70 9.31 4.87
CA ARG A 18 8.26 9.14 5.09
C ARG A 18 7.86 7.83 5.77
N ALA A 19 8.68 6.79 5.68
CA ALA A 19 8.23 5.45 6.05
C ALA A 19 9.39 4.50 6.33
N GLU A 20 9.08 3.46 7.08
CA GLU A 20 9.90 2.25 7.21
C GLU A 20 9.25 1.10 6.45
N VAL A 21 10.07 0.22 5.89
CA VAL A 21 9.59 -0.95 5.14
C VAL A 21 10.08 -2.21 5.85
N PHE A 22 9.16 -3.10 6.21
CA PHE A 22 9.43 -4.35 6.90
C PHE A 22 9.13 -5.56 6.03
N LEU A 23 9.82 -6.66 6.29
CA LEU A 23 9.44 -7.97 5.78
C LEU A 23 8.28 -8.47 6.62
N GLY A 24 7.11 -8.64 6.02
CA GLY A 24 5.94 -9.27 6.63
C GLY A 24 5.84 -10.73 6.23
N HIS A 25 5.37 -11.58 7.15
CA HIS A 25 4.97 -12.94 6.86
C HIS A 25 3.48 -13.12 7.17
N ALA A 26 2.69 -13.58 6.20
CA ALA A 26 1.25 -13.75 6.38
C ALA A 26 0.95 -14.93 7.33
N GLY A 27 0.14 -14.70 8.35
CA GLY A 27 -0.28 -15.69 9.35
C GLY A 27 0.49 -15.64 10.66
N SER A 28 -0.20 -16.02 11.73
CA SER A 28 0.24 -15.89 13.12
C SER A 28 1.20 -16.99 13.61
N ASP A 29 1.14 -18.21 13.05
CA ASP A 29 1.73 -19.39 13.72
C ASP A 29 2.56 -20.37 12.85
N ALA A 30 2.88 -20.00 11.60
CA ALA A 30 3.65 -20.88 10.71
C ALA A 30 5.10 -20.39 10.45
N ALA A 31 6.00 -21.35 10.22
CA ALA A 31 7.36 -21.07 9.77
C ALA A 31 7.34 -20.22 8.47
N PRO A 32 8.23 -19.22 8.33
CA PRO A 32 8.24 -18.33 7.18
C PRO A 32 8.35 -19.09 5.86
N ARG A 33 7.27 -19.11 5.07
CA ARG A 33 7.29 -19.52 3.66
C ARG A 33 7.47 -18.32 2.71
N PRO A 34 8.32 -18.43 1.68
CA PRO A 34 8.63 -17.33 0.76
C PRO A 34 7.43 -16.84 -0.06
N ASP A 35 6.51 -17.74 -0.41
CA ASP A 35 5.25 -17.45 -1.12
C ASP A 35 4.26 -16.60 -0.30
N ARG A 36 4.44 -16.54 1.02
CA ARG A 36 3.60 -15.77 1.96
C ARG A 36 4.33 -14.54 2.52
N THR A 37 5.30 -14.01 1.80
CA THR A 37 6.02 -12.79 2.20
C THR A 37 5.52 -11.54 1.49
N ALA A 38 5.57 -10.42 2.20
CA ALA A 38 5.24 -9.10 1.69
C ALA A 38 6.23 -8.04 2.22
N ALA A 39 6.33 -6.92 1.51
CA ALA A 39 6.97 -5.72 2.01
C ALA A 39 5.89 -4.81 2.62
N ILE A 40 5.97 -4.57 3.92
CA ILE A 40 4.99 -3.79 4.68
C ILE A 40 5.55 -2.39 4.88
N LYS A 41 4.98 -1.39 4.21
CA LYS A 41 5.40 0.01 4.32
C LYS A 41 4.59 0.72 5.40
N LEU A 42 5.22 1.01 6.52
CA LEU A 42 4.67 1.74 7.65
C LEU A 42 5.06 3.21 7.57
N TYR A 43 4.09 4.11 7.46
CA TYR A 43 4.38 5.54 7.44
C TYR A 43 4.69 6.07 8.83
N ARG A 44 5.58 7.06 8.90
CA ARG A 44 5.83 7.77 10.16
C ARG A 44 4.63 8.64 10.52
N SER A 45 4.42 8.85 11.81
CA SER A 45 3.40 9.75 12.35
C SER A 45 3.55 11.21 11.86
N THR A 46 4.75 11.61 11.44
CA THR A 46 5.02 12.93 10.84
C THR A 46 4.66 13.05 9.36
N THR A 47 4.33 11.94 8.70
CA THR A 47 4.04 11.95 7.26
C THR A 47 2.67 12.57 7.00
N PRO A 48 2.53 13.56 6.12
CA PRO A 48 1.22 14.13 5.80
C PRO A 48 0.29 13.10 5.17
N LEU A 49 -0.95 12.97 5.66
CA LEU A 49 -1.94 12.01 5.14
C LEU A 49 -2.18 12.20 3.63
N GLN A 50 -2.30 13.45 3.16
CA GLN A 50 -2.47 13.76 1.74
C GLN A 50 -1.34 13.20 0.85
N SER A 51 -0.11 13.16 1.36
CA SER A 51 1.02 12.57 0.62
C SER A 51 0.93 11.05 0.55
N ILE A 52 0.34 10.41 1.57
CA ILE A 52 0.07 8.97 1.61
C ILE A 52 -1.05 8.64 0.62
N ASP A 53 -2.12 9.45 0.60
CA ASP A 53 -3.23 9.30 -0.34
C ASP A 53 -2.76 9.42 -1.78
N THR A 54 -1.89 10.40 -2.07
CA THR A 54 -1.30 10.59 -3.41
C THR A 54 -0.50 9.35 -3.85
N GLU A 55 0.29 8.77 -2.94
CA GLU A 55 1.06 7.55 -3.24
C GLU A 55 0.15 6.34 -3.47
N ILE A 56 -0.89 6.16 -2.65
CA ILE A 56 -1.87 5.08 -2.82
C ILE A 56 -2.60 5.24 -4.15
N GLU A 57 -3.05 6.45 -4.50
CA GLU A 57 -3.73 6.72 -5.76
C GLU A 57 -2.81 6.49 -6.97
N ALA A 58 -1.54 6.90 -6.88
CA ALA A 58 -0.57 6.65 -7.95
C ALA A 58 -0.40 5.16 -8.22
N LEU A 59 -0.25 4.36 -7.15
CA LEU A 59 -0.14 2.90 -7.28
C LEU A 59 -1.45 2.25 -7.73
N ALA A 60 -2.60 2.79 -7.35
CA ALA A 60 -3.91 2.27 -7.75
C ALA A 60 -4.26 2.55 -9.22
N ARG A 61 -3.72 3.63 -9.82
CA ARG A 61 -3.89 3.94 -11.25
C ARG A 61 -3.14 2.96 -12.16
N VAL A 62 -2.14 2.26 -11.63
CA VAL A 62 -1.14 1.57 -12.45
C VAL A 62 -1.14 0.08 -12.13
N SER A 63 -1.54 -0.71 -13.13
CA SER A 63 -1.38 -2.17 -13.10
C SER A 63 -0.65 -2.59 -14.38
N ALA A 64 0.67 -2.59 -14.32
CA ALA A 64 1.52 -2.93 -15.46
C ALA A 64 2.77 -3.69 -15.00
N ARG A 65 3.37 -4.42 -15.94
CA ARG A 65 4.65 -5.10 -15.71
C ARG A 65 5.73 -4.07 -15.37
N HIS A 66 6.73 -4.48 -14.60
CA HIS A 66 7.87 -3.65 -14.21
C HIS A 66 7.51 -2.42 -13.37
N ILE A 67 6.32 -2.39 -12.76
CA ILE A 67 5.92 -1.38 -11.78
C ILE A 67 5.45 -2.11 -10.52
N VAL A 68 5.82 -1.59 -9.35
CA VAL A 68 5.43 -2.20 -8.08
C VAL A 68 3.91 -2.14 -7.93
N GLU A 69 3.31 -3.29 -7.66
CA GLU A 69 1.87 -3.41 -7.44
C GLU A 69 1.53 -3.11 -5.98
N LEU A 70 0.49 -2.30 -5.75
CA LEU A 70 -0.15 -2.23 -4.45
C LEU A 70 -1.03 -3.48 -4.27
N ARG A 71 -0.58 -4.44 -3.46
CA ARG A 71 -1.33 -5.68 -3.23
C ARG A 71 -2.53 -5.47 -2.32
N ASP A 72 -2.32 -4.72 -1.24
CA ASP A 72 -3.34 -4.48 -0.23
C ASP A 72 -2.98 -3.28 0.67
N LEU A 73 -3.92 -2.90 1.53
CA LEU A 73 -3.72 -1.97 2.64
C LEU A 73 -4.00 -2.67 3.98
N ALA A 74 -3.42 -2.14 5.04
CA ALA A 74 -3.84 -2.43 6.41
C ALA A 74 -3.77 -1.17 7.27
N ILE A 75 -4.31 -1.21 8.48
CA ILE A 75 -4.36 -0.05 9.38
C ILE A 75 -3.45 -0.32 10.57
N VAL A 76 -2.64 0.67 10.95
CA VAL A 76 -1.82 0.61 12.17
C VAL A 76 -2.55 1.28 13.34
N GLY A 77 -2.10 1.03 14.57
CA GLY A 77 -2.77 1.48 15.80
C GLY A 77 -2.90 2.99 16.01
N ASP A 78 -2.37 3.84 15.11
CA ASP A 78 -2.63 5.29 15.09
C ASP A 78 -3.63 5.68 13.98
N GLY A 79 -4.34 4.71 13.42
CA GLY A 79 -5.35 4.87 12.38
C GLY A 79 -4.80 5.11 10.98
N ARG A 80 -3.47 5.14 10.79
CA ARG A 80 -2.86 5.38 9.46
C ARG A 80 -2.90 4.13 8.59
N PRO A 81 -3.07 4.29 7.27
CA PRO A 81 -2.88 3.18 6.35
C PRO A 81 -1.40 2.77 6.30
N CYS A 82 -1.16 1.49 6.07
CA CYS A 82 0.13 0.97 5.65
C CYS A 82 -0.03 0.23 4.32
N LEU A 83 1.03 0.19 3.51
CA LEU A 83 0.98 -0.49 2.22
C LEU A 83 1.49 -1.92 2.33
N ILE A 84 0.75 -2.86 1.77
CA ILE A 84 1.19 -4.23 1.55
C ILE A 84 1.66 -4.35 0.10
N LEU A 85 2.96 -4.52 -0.09
CA LEU A 85 3.62 -4.56 -1.39
C LEU A 85 4.23 -5.94 -1.65
N PRO A 86 4.47 -6.32 -2.91
CA PRO A 86 5.23 -7.52 -3.22
C PRO A 86 6.61 -7.45 -2.57
N ARG A 87 7.06 -8.57 -1.98
CA ARG A 87 8.46 -8.72 -1.60
C ARG A 87 9.27 -8.92 -2.88
N LEU A 88 9.87 -7.83 -3.37
CA LEU A 88 10.88 -7.87 -4.44
C LEU A 88 12.18 -8.48 -3.91
N GLY A 89 13.16 -8.67 -4.78
CA GLY A 89 14.49 -9.15 -4.45
C GLY A 89 15.26 -8.26 -3.47
N ALA A 90 16.50 -8.63 -3.19
CA ALA A 90 17.33 -7.92 -2.19
C ALA A 90 18.10 -6.72 -2.76
N SER A 91 18.09 -6.51 -4.08
CA SER A 91 18.93 -5.52 -4.74
C SER A 91 18.11 -4.49 -5.51
N SER A 92 18.66 -3.28 -5.62
CA SER A 92 18.26 -2.27 -6.59
C SER A 92 19.26 -2.22 -7.74
N LEU A 93 18.87 -1.67 -8.88
CA LEU A 93 19.79 -1.45 -10.00
C LEU A 93 20.99 -0.61 -9.55
N GLY A 94 20.76 0.40 -8.70
CA GLY A 94 21.85 1.21 -8.13
C GLY A 94 22.83 0.39 -7.29
N ARG A 95 22.36 -0.62 -6.54
CA ARG A 95 23.23 -1.51 -5.77
C ARG A 95 24.01 -2.45 -6.68
N VAL A 96 23.38 -3.02 -7.72
CA VAL A 96 24.07 -3.86 -8.72
C VAL A 96 25.21 -3.08 -9.39
N LEU A 97 24.93 -1.85 -9.84
CA LEU A 97 25.97 -1.01 -10.44
C LEU A 97 27.02 -0.56 -9.42
N ALA A 98 26.68 -0.39 -8.13
CA ALA A 98 27.69 -0.06 -7.12
C ALA A 98 28.65 -1.22 -6.83
N GLU A 99 28.16 -2.46 -6.92
CA GLU A 99 28.92 -3.68 -6.64
C GLU A 99 29.74 -4.16 -7.84
N ARG A 100 29.35 -3.78 -9.06
CA ARG A 100 30.03 -4.17 -10.30
C ARG A 100 30.81 -3.03 -10.93
N SER A 101 32.04 -3.32 -11.35
CA SER A 101 32.90 -2.37 -12.05
C SER A 101 32.37 -2.04 -13.45
N THR A 102 31.84 -3.05 -14.15
CA THR A 102 31.26 -2.94 -15.50
C THR A 102 30.08 -3.91 -15.68
N ILE A 103 29.22 -3.62 -16.67
CA ILE A 103 28.14 -4.47 -17.16
C ILE A 103 28.26 -4.66 -18.68
N ASP A 104 27.65 -5.71 -19.21
CA ASP A 104 27.57 -5.92 -20.67
C ASP A 104 26.45 -5.05 -21.29
N GLU A 105 26.56 -4.78 -22.59
CA GLU A 105 25.52 -4.05 -23.33
C GLU A 105 24.16 -4.74 -23.25
N GLY A 106 24.13 -6.07 -23.38
CA GLY A 106 22.88 -6.84 -23.28
C GLY A 106 22.25 -6.76 -21.89
N GLU A 107 23.07 -6.65 -20.84
CA GLU A 107 22.59 -6.45 -19.47
C GLU A 107 22.01 -5.04 -19.29
N ALA A 108 22.64 -4.03 -19.90
CA ALA A 108 22.12 -2.68 -19.94
C ALA A 108 20.75 -2.63 -20.64
N VAL A 109 20.57 -3.37 -21.74
CA VAL A 109 19.27 -3.51 -22.41
C VAL A 109 18.22 -4.10 -21.47
N THR A 110 18.53 -5.20 -20.80
CA THR A 110 17.64 -5.84 -19.82
C THR A 110 17.30 -4.92 -18.64
N ALA A 111 18.24 -4.09 -18.20
CA ALA A 111 18.01 -3.13 -17.11
C ALA A 111 17.14 -1.94 -17.55
N LEU A 112 17.35 -1.43 -18.76
CA LEU A 112 16.79 -0.14 -19.20
C LEU A 112 15.45 -0.26 -19.91
N VAL A 113 15.29 -1.21 -20.85
CA VAL A 113 14.06 -1.28 -21.67
C VAL A 113 12.81 -1.40 -20.80
N PRO A 114 12.74 -2.30 -19.79
CA PRO A 114 11.52 -2.42 -19.01
C PRO A 114 11.25 -1.20 -18.13
N VAL A 115 12.30 -0.49 -17.69
CA VAL A 115 12.15 0.76 -16.90
C VAL A 115 11.62 1.88 -17.78
N VAL A 116 12.13 2.02 -19.00
CA VAL A 116 11.68 3.02 -19.97
C VAL A 116 10.21 2.80 -20.33
N GLU A 117 9.83 1.56 -20.62
CA GLU A 117 8.44 1.19 -20.93
C GLU A 117 7.52 1.44 -19.73
N ALA A 118 7.95 1.08 -18.52
CA ALA A 118 7.21 1.34 -17.28
C ALA A 118 6.95 2.84 -17.08
N VAL A 119 7.95 3.70 -17.27
CA VAL A 119 7.79 5.17 -17.16
C VAL A 119 6.80 5.69 -18.21
N GLY A 120 6.88 5.20 -19.46
CA GLY A 120 5.92 5.57 -20.50
C GLY A 120 4.48 5.16 -20.15
N GLU A 121 4.27 4.00 -19.53
CA GLU A 121 2.96 3.57 -19.04
C GLU A 121 2.48 4.45 -17.87
N LEU A 122 3.34 4.76 -16.89
CA LEU A 122 3.02 5.66 -15.78
C LEU A 122 2.47 6.99 -16.31
N HIS A 123 3.21 7.61 -17.23
CA HIS A 123 2.84 8.88 -17.83
C HIS A 123 1.50 8.78 -18.54
N ARG A 124 1.29 7.76 -19.38
CA ARG A 124 -0.01 7.55 -20.07
C ARG A 124 -1.18 7.44 -19.09
N LEU A 125 -0.97 6.79 -17.94
CA LEU A 125 -1.99 6.63 -16.88
C LEU A 125 -2.10 7.86 -15.95
N GLY A 126 -1.44 8.96 -16.30
CA GLY A 126 -1.49 10.22 -15.56
C GLY A 126 -0.78 10.13 -14.21
N VAL A 127 0.34 9.42 -14.15
CA VAL A 127 1.21 9.33 -12.98
C VAL A 127 2.62 9.73 -13.41
N ALA A 128 3.16 10.77 -12.79
CA ALA A 128 4.61 11.03 -12.80
C ALA A 128 5.21 10.45 -11.51
N HIS A 129 6.35 9.77 -11.61
CA HIS A 129 7.05 9.15 -10.50
C HIS A 129 7.66 10.20 -9.56
N GLY A 130 8.15 11.32 -10.10
CA GLY A 130 8.63 12.50 -9.36
C GLY A 130 9.99 12.36 -8.67
N ALA A 131 10.46 11.13 -8.47
CA ALA A 131 11.78 10.83 -7.90
C ALA A 131 12.44 9.59 -8.53
N LEU A 132 12.38 9.46 -9.86
CA LEU A 132 12.97 8.33 -10.58
C LEU A 132 14.51 8.32 -10.41
N ARG A 133 15.08 7.19 -9.98
CA ARG A 133 16.51 7.01 -9.76
C ARG A 133 16.90 5.54 -9.73
N LEU A 134 18.19 5.23 -9.83
CA LEU A 134 18.68 3.84 -9.78
C LEU A 134 18.26 3.06 -8.52
N SER A 135 18.07 3.74 -7.38
CA SER A 135 17.58 3.11 -6.14
C SER A 135 16.07 2.93 -6.09
N SER A 136 15.32 3.57 -7.00
CA SER A 136 13.88 3.36 -7.17
C SER A 136 13.57 2.22 -8.15
N VAL A 137 14.57 1.69 -8.85
CA VAL A 137 14.45 0.46 -9.66
C VAL A 137 14.94 -0.73 -8.83
N LEU A 138 14.00 -1.52 -8.32
CA LEU A 138 14.28 -2.74 -7.57
C LEU A 138 14.30 -3.94 -8.52
N LEU A 139 15.00 -5.00 -8.15
CA LEU A 139 14.96 -6.26 -8.91
C LEU A 139 14.02 -7.23 -8.21
N ASP A 140 13.20 -7.95 -8.96
CA ASP A 140 12.42 -9.05 -8.42
C ASP A 140 13.30 -10.30 -8.16
N HIS A 141 12.67 -11.42 -7.82
CA HIS A 141 13.37 -12.66 -7.47
C HIS A 141 13.96 -13.39 -8.70
N VAL A 142 13.58 -13.02 -9.92
CA VAL A 142 14.18 -13.53 -11.17
C VAL A 142 15.11 -12.50 -11.82
N GLY A 143 15.34 -11.36 -11.16
CA GLY A 143 16.23 -10.31 -11.62
C GLY A 143 15.60 -9.30 -12.58
N ALA A 144 14.29 -9.33 -12.78
CA ALA A 144 13.61 -8.35 -13.61
C ALA A 144 13.51 -7.00 -12.88
N PRO A 145 13.79 -5.87 -13.56
CA PRO A 145 13.66 -4.54 -12.97
C PRO A 145 12.20 -4.16 -12.74
N VAL A 146 11.93 -3.51 -11.62
CA VAL A 146 10.62 -3.06 -11.16
C VAL A 146 10.76 -1.65 -10.58
N VAL A 147 10.05 -0.69 -11.17
CA VAL A 147 9.95 0.69 -10.69
C VAL A 147 9.11 0.71 -9.41
N ALA A 148 9.70 1.21 -8.34
CA ALA A 148 9.12 1.33 -7.01
C ALA A 148 9.44 2.69 -6.39
N GLY A 149 8.90 3.00 -5.21
CA GLY A 149 9.24 4.24 -4.50
C GLY A 149 8.40 5.45 -4.90
N PHE A 150 7.08 5.27 -4.99
CA PHE A 150 6.08 6.27 -5.35
C PHE A 150 5.81 7.35 -4.27
N GLY A 151 6.74 7.51 -3.32
CA GLY A 151 6.66 8.50 -2.24
C GLY A 151 6.84 9.95 -2.69
N SER A 152 7.06 10.20 -3.98
CA SER A 152 7.09 11.54 -4.58
C SER A 152 6.24 11.61 -5.83
N ALA A 153 5.29 10.68 -6.00
CA ALA A 153 4.47 10.61 -7.18
C ALA A 153 3.56 11.84 -7.31
N HIS A 154 3.31 12.25 -8.54
CA HIS A 154 2.40 13.31 -8.91
C HIS A 154 1.30 12.76 -9.81
N LEU A 155 0.07 13.19 -9.55
CA LEU A 155 -1.11 12.75 -10.27
C LEU A 155 -1.48 13.81 -11.30
N ILE A 156 -1.55 13.40 -12.55
CA ILE A 156 -1.87 14.26 -13.68
C ILE A 156 -3.29 13.94 -14.12
N GLY A 157 -4.14 14.97 -14.13
CA GLY A 157 -5.56 14.80 -14.35
C GLY A 157 -6.26 13.95 -13.27
N SER A 158 -7.57 13.73 -13.46
CA SER A 158 -8.36 12.90 -12.55
C SER A 158 -8.19 11.41 -12.84
N LEU A 159 -8.40 10.61 -11.81
CA LEU A 159 -8.45 9.16 -11.86
C LEU A 159 -9.54 8.72 -12.91
N PRO A 160 -9.25 7.81 -13.86
CA PRO A 160 -10.10 7.54 -15.04
C PRO A 160 -11.41 6.84 -14.67
N ALA A 161 -12.55 7.25 -15.27
CA ALA A 161 -13.82 6.59 -14.99
C ALA A 161 -13.91 5.14 -15.50
N ASP A 162 -13.16 4.86 -16.56
CA ASP A 162 -13.03 3.55 -17.18
C ASP A 162 -11.56 3.10 -17.02
N PRO A 163 -11.29 1.93 -16.42
CA PRO A 163 -9.93 1.36 -16.32
C PRO A 163 -9.24 1.09 -17.67
N ARG A 164 -9.98 1.10 -18.78
CA ARG A 164 -9.43 0.96 -20.14
C ARG A 164 -9.25 2.28 -20.87
N GLY A 165 -9.57 3.42 -20.24
CA GLY A 165 -10.09 4.57 -20.97
C GLY A 165 -9.49 5.93 -20.66
N ARG A 166 -8.25 6.05 -20.16
CA ARG A 166 -7.59 7.36 -20.13
C ARG A 166 -6.09 7.23 -20.31
N SER A 167 -5.69 7.26 -21.58
CA SER A 167 -4.37 7.80 -21.90
C SER A 167 -4.48 9.32 -21.86
N LEU A 168 -3.57 10.00 -21.16
CA LEU A 168 -3.36 11.43 -21.39
C LEU A 168 -3.11 11.67 -22.89
N THR A 169 -3.60 12.80 -23.40
CA THR A 169 -3.29 13.17 -24.80
C THR A 169 -1.80 13.50 -24.92
N PRO A 170 -1.23 13.36 -26.12
CA PRO A 170 0.15 13.79 -26.39
C PRO A 170 0.46 15.20 -25.88
N ALA A 171 -0.42 16.17 -26.13
CA ALA A 171 -0.26 17.55 -25.66
C ALA A 171 -0.27 17.66 -24.12
N GLN A 172 -1.17 16.93 -23.44
CA GLN A 172 -1.21 16.93 -21.98
C GLN A 172 0.06 16.37 -21.34
N LEU A 173 0.70 15.39 -21.98
CA LEU A 173 1.99 14.86 -21.53
C LEU A 173 3.13 15.84 -21.76
N SER A 174 3.19 16.44 -22.95
CA SER A 174 4.20 17.43 -23.34
C SER A 174 4.15 18.70 -22.48
N ASP A 175 2.95 19.12 -22.06
CA ASP A 175 2.76 20.35 -21.26
C ASP A 175 3.00 20.15 -19.75
N ASP A 176 3.10 18.90 -19.26
CA ASP A 176 3.18 18.64 -17.81
C ASP A 176 4.64 18.71 -17.29
N PRO A 177 4.93 19.56 -16.29
CA PRO A 177 6.30 19.74 -15.79
C PRO A 177 6.85 18.52 -15.02
N TRP A 178 5.99 17.67 -14.46
CA TRP A 178 6.42 16.45 -13.77
C TRP A 178 6.76 15.34 -14.75
N VAL A 179 6.06 15.26 -15.88
CA VAL A 179 6.45 14.40 -17.00
C VAL A 179 7.83 14.80 -17.49
N ALA A 180 8.06 16.07 -17.80
CA ALA A 180 9.37 16.57 -18.26
C ALA A 180 10.49 16.22 -17.27
N ARG A 181 10.25 16.42 -15.96
CA ARG A 181 11.21 16.08 -14.90
C ARG A 181 11.53 14.58 -14.83
N ASP A 182 10.52 13.72 -14.97
CA ASP A 182 10.73 12.28 -15.00
C ASP A 182 11.52 11.85 -16.24
N LEU A 183 11.26 12.47 -17.40
CA LEU A 183 12.00 12.17 -18.62
C LEU A 183 13.47 12.58 -18.50
N ASP A 184 13.77 13.73 -17.90
CA ASP A 184 15.15 14.12 -17.60
C ASP A 184 15.81 13.14 -16.62
N ALA A 185 15.10 12.72 -15.57
CA ALA A 185 15.61 11.70 -14.64
C ALA A 185 15.82 10.32 -15.30
N LEU A 186 14.99 9.96 -16.29
CA LEU A 186 15.13 8.75 -17.07
C LEU A 186 16.37 8.83 -17.98
N VAL A 187 16.62 9.98 -18.60
CA VAL A 187 17.85 10.25 -19.38
C VAL A 187 19.09 10.10 -18.50
N ASP A 188 19.09 10.69 -17.30
CA ASP A 188 20.19 10.56 -16.34
C ASP A 188 20.42 9.10 -15.92
N LEU A 189 19.34 8.34 -15.71
CA LEU A 189 19.40 6.91 -15.40
C LEU A 189 20.03 6.13 -16.55
N VAL A 190 19.59 6.36 -17.79
CA VAL A 190 20.14 5.72 -19.00
C VAL A 190 21.61 6.04 -19.14
N HIS A 191 22.01 7.31 -19.04
CA HIS A 191 23.42 7.71 -19.10
C HIS A 191 24.25 7.02 -18.02
N THR A 192 23.74 6.93 -16.79
CA THR A 192 24.47 6.30 -15.69
C THR A 192 24.66 4.80 -15.92
N VAL A 193 23.66 4.10 -16.46
CA VAL A 193 23.78 2.67 -16.80
C VAL A 193 24.76 2.47 -17.95
N LEU A 194 24.62 3.24 -19.04
CA LEU A 194 25.48 3.15 -20.21
C LEU A 194 26.94 3.49 -19.90
N ALA A 195 27.19 4.41 -18.96
CA ALA A 195 28.54 4.72 -18.50
C ALA A 195 29.24 3.54 -17.78
N ARG A 196 28.49 2.50 -17.37
CA ARG A 196 29.03 1.27 -16.78
C ARG A 196 29.20 0.15 -17.79
N VAL A 197 28.73 0.33 -19.02
CA VAL A 197 28.94 -0.66 -20.06
C VAL A 197 30.44 -0.78 -20.31
N ALA A 198 30.96 -2.00 -20.25
CA ALA A 198 32.37 -2.25 -20.52
C ALA A 198 32.74 -1.65 -21.89
N PRO A 199 33.91 -1.02 -22.05
CA PRO A 199 34.36 -0.50 -23.33
C PRO A 199 34.66 -1.68 -24.29
N ALA A 200 33.61 -2.25 -24.86
CA ALA A 200 33.68 -3.00 -26.09
C ALA A 200 33.97 -1.96 -27.19
N GLY A 201 34.91 -2.25 -28.09
CA GLY A 201 35.34 -1.30 -29.12
C GLY A 201 34.19 -0.61 -29.86
N HIS A 202 34.45 0.58 -30.41
CA HIS A 202 33.50 1.48 -31.10
C HIS A 202 32.28 0.77 -31.72
N ARG A 203 31.15 0.77 -31.00
CA ARG A 203 29.85 0.30 -31.53
C ARG A 203 29.00 1.51 -31.94
N PRO A 204 28.67 1.66 -33.24
CA PRO A 204 27.92 2.80 -33.75
C PRO A 204 26.56 3.02 -33.05
N ALA A 205 25.87 1.95 -32.63
CA ALA A 205 24.54 2.04 -32.03
C ALA A 205 24.55 2.71 -30.64
N HIS A 206 25.56 2.41 -29.80
CA HIS A 206 25.70 3.03 -28.49
C HIS A 206 25.99 4.53 -28.60
N VAL A 207 26.89 4.94 -29.49
CA VAL A 207 27.19 6.35 -29.75
C VAL A 207 25.98 7.07 -30.34
N ALA A 208 25.31 6.47 -31.33
CA ALA A 208 24.10 7.03 -31.93
C ALA A 208 22.96 7.22 -30.92
N LEU A 209 22.81 6.34 -29.94
CA LEU A 209 21.85 6.50 -28.84
C LEU A 209 22.18 7.72 -27.97
N LEU A 210 23.45 7.89 -27.59
CA LEU A 210 23.88 9.03 -26.78
C LEU A 210 23.71 10.36 -27.53
N ASP A 211 24.06 10.40 -28.82
CA ASP A 211 23.87 11.58 -29.67
C ASP A 211 22.38 11.92 -29.83
N TRP A 212 21.54 10.90 -29.99
CA TRP A 212 20.08 11.08 -30.06
C TRP A 212 19.51 11.61 -28.75
N LEU A 213 19.93 11.09 -27.60
CA LEU A 213 19.49 11.57 -26.28
C LEU A 213 19.80 13.07 -26.07
N GLN A 214 20.93 13.54 -26.59
CA GLN A 214 21.32 14.95 -26.51
C GLN A 214 20.54 15.86 -27.44
N SER A 215 20.12 15.36 -28.61
CA SER A 215 19.47 16.16 -29.64
C SER A 215 17.94 16.04 -29.66
N PHE A 216 17.37 15.07 -28.96
CA PHE A 216 15.93 14.86 -28.95
C PHE A 216 15.18 15.92 -28.15
N ASP A 217 14.20 16.56 -28.80
CA ASP A 217 13.28 17.49 -28.15
C ASP A 217 12.21 16.74 -27.34
N ARG A 218 12.48 16.60 -26.03
CA ARG A 218 11.57 15.97 -25.07
C ARG A 218 10.38 16.84 -24.71
N VAL A 219 10.44 18.15 -24.94
CA VAL A 219 9.33 19.06 -24.61
C VAL A 219 8.21 18.84 -25.63
N GLU A 220 8.53 18.87 -26.91
CA GLU A 220 7.51 18.66 -27.94
C GLU A 220 7.05 17.20 -28.03
N ASN A 221 7.95 16.24 -27.78
CA ASN A 221 7.72 14.81 -28.05
C ASN A 221 7.69 13.92 -26.79
N ALA A 222 7.32 14.47 -25.63
CA ALA A 222 7.31 13.75 -24.35
C ALA A 222 6.54 12.42 -24.41
N HIS A 223 5.39 12.41 -25.09
CA HIS A 223 4.50 11.26 -25.21
C HIS A 223 5.10 10.07 -25.98
N ASP A 224 6.02 10.33 -26.90
CA ASP A 224 6.63 9.30 -27.77
C ASP A 224 8.06 8.95 -27.36
N PHE A 225 8.67 9.80 -26.53
CA PHE A 225 10.05 9.65 -26.09
C PHE A 225 10.34 8.29 -25.44
N PRO A 226 9.56 7.77 -24.47
CA PRO A 226 9.82 6.45 -23.88
C PRO A 226 9.80 5.33 -24.93
N ARG A 227 8.86 5.35 -25.88
CA ARG A 227 8.79 4.33 -26.94
C ARG A 227 10.04 4.39 -27.83
N GLN A 228 10.39 5.57 -28.31
CA GLN A 228 11.57 5.76 -29.16
C GLN A 228 12.90 5.43 -28.46
N LEU A 229 12.97 5.70 -27.16
CA LEU A 229 14.11 5.35 -26.32
C LEU A 229 14.21 3.83 -26.14
N ALA A 230 13.11 3.15 -25.83
CA ALA A 230 13.10 1.69 -25.69
C ALA A 230 13.56 0.99 -26.98
N GLU A 231 13.06 1.43 -28.14
CA GLU A 231 13.46 0.90 -29.45
C GLU A 231 14.97 1.07 -29.71
N ARG A 232 15.53 2.23 -29.37
CA ARG A 232 16.96 2.52 -29.58
C ARG A 232 17.85 1.78 -28.59
N VAL A 233 17.44 1.68 -27.33
CA VAL A 233 18.16 0.86 -26.33
C VAL A 233 18.17 -0.59 -26.78
N PHE A 234 17.03 -1.14 -27.20
CA PHE A 234 16.92 -2.51 -27.69
C PHE A 234 17.79 -2.77 -28.93
N ALA A 235 17.99 -1.76 -29.77
CA ALA A 235 18.87 -1.85 -30.94
C ALA A 235 20.37 -1.85 -30.62
N VAL A 236 20.78 -1.54 -29.37
CA VAL A 236 22.20 -1.54 -28.97
C VAL A 236 22.78 -2.95 -29.00
N ALA A 237 22.09 -3.91 -28.38
CA ALA A 237 22.54 -5.30 -28.28
C ALA A 237 21.36 -6.25 -27.97
N PRO A 238 21.49 -7.56 -28.26
CA PRO A 238 20.56 -8.56 -27.73
C PRO A 238 20.54 -8.53 -26.19
N ALA A 239 19.34 -8.61 -25.61
CA ALA A 239 19.18 -8.63 -24.16
C ALA A 239 19.88 -9.85 -23.52
N LEU A 240 20.63 -9.60 -22.45
CA LEU A 240 21.29 -10.62 -21.62
C LEU A 240 20.78 -10.54 -20.18
N PRO A 241 20.62 -11.65 -19.46
CA PRO A 241 20.23 -11.62 -18.06
C PRO A 241 21.21 -10.78 -17.24
N LEU A 242 20.70 -9.98 -16.30
CA LEU A 242 21.53 -9.27 -15.33
C LEU A 242 22.23 -10.28 -14.43
N ASP A 243 23.57 -10.31 -14.45
CA ASP A 243 24.34 -11.08 -13.49
C ASP A 243 24.27 -10.41 -12.11
N LEU A 244 23.53 -11.06 -11.21
CA LEU A 244 23.33 -10.66 -9.82
C LEU A 244 24.29 -11.38 -8.86
N ASP A 245 24.97 -12.43 -9.34
CA ASP A 245 25.81 -13.35 -8.56
C ASP A 245 27.30 -13.16 -8.85
N GLY A 246 27.68 -12.09 -9.56
CA GLY A 246 29.03 -11.78 -10.02
C GLY A 246 30.12 -12.24 -9.04
N PRO A 247 31.25 -12.78 -9.57
CA PRO A 247 32.15 -13.64 -8.82
C PRO A 247 32.52 -13.05 -7.47
N ALA A 248 32.28 -13.81 -6.40
CA ALA A 248 32.53 -13.43 -5.00
C ALA A 248 33.94 -12.88 -4.72
N ALA A 249 34.88 -13.03 -5.67
CA ALA A 249 36.27 -12.60 -5.60
C ALA A 249 36.49 -11.08 -5.73
N GLU A 250 35.55 -10.29 -6.26
CA GLU A 250 35.71 -8.84 -6.44
C GLU A 250 34.77 -7.98 -5.58
N ARG A 251 34.16 -8.56 -4.54
CA ARG A 251 33.41 -7.80 -3.53
C ARG A 251 34.38 -6.96 -2.69
N ARG A 252 34.84 -5.84 -3.23
CA ARG A 252 35.54 -4.82 -2.46
C ARG A 252 34.47 -4.11 -1.60
N PRO A 253 34.52 -4.20 -0.27
CA PRO A 253 33.58 -3.44 0.54
C PRO A 253 33.73 -1.95 0.20
N PRO A 254 32.63 -1.17 0.17
CA PRO A 254 32.73 0.26 -0.01
C PRO A 254 33.70 0.81 1.04
N ARG A 255 34.74 1.51 0.61
CA ARG A 255 35.58 2.29 1.51
C ARG A 255 34.73 3.44 2.04
N LEU A 256 34.04 3.18 3.15
CA LEU A 256 33.49 4.23 3.98
C LEU A 256 34.64 5.17 4.37
N PRO A 257 34.50 6.49 4.22
CA PRO A 257 35.44 7.43 4.82
C PRO A 257 35.53 7.13 6.31
N GLY A 258 36.71 6.70 6.75
CA GLY A 258 36.96 6.38 8.14
C GLY A 258 36.78 7.62 9.00
N ARG A 259 35.89 7.52 10.00
CA ARG A 259 36.20 7.70 11.42
C ARG A 259 34.91 7.98 12.20
N LEU A 260 34.41 6.96 12.88
CA LEU A 260 33.71 7.09 14.15
C LEU A 260 34.24 5.93 14.99
N ASP A 261 35.02 6.30 15.99
CA ASP A 261 35.69 5.37 16.89
C ASP A 261 34.65 4.46 17.56
N ALA A 262 34.94 3.17 17.54
CA ALA A 262 34.14 2.14 18.17
C ALA A 262 34.11 2.35 19.69
N VAL A 263 32.93 2.61 20.24
CA VAL A 263 32.68 2.33 21.65
C VAL A 263 32.33 0.85 21.73
N GLN A 264 33.34 0.02 22.03
CA GLN A 264 33.14 -1.34 22.53
C GLN A 264 32.43 -1.23 23.87
N GLY A 265 31.24 -1.81 23.94
CA GLY A 265 30.59 -2.10 25.21
C GLY A 265 31.25 -3.32 25.83
N ASP A 266 31.64 -3.19 27.10
CA ASP A 266 31.76 -4.32 28.00
C ASP A 266 31.45 -3.89 29.44
N ALA A 267 30.81 -4.82 30.13
CA ALA A 267 30.67 -4.94 31.59
C ALA A 267 29.62 -4.08 32.32
N TRP A 268 28.40 -4.64 32.40
CA TRP A 268 27.61 -4.60 33.63
C TRP A 268 28.33 -5.37 34.76
N ARG A 269 28.97 -4.68 35.70
CA ARG A 269 29.20 -5.19 37.08
C ARG A 269 29.65 -4.09 38.07
N GLN A 270 28.73 -3.75 38.99
CA GLN A 270 28.91 -3.36 40.41
C GLN A 270 30.14 -2.51 40.83
N SER A 271 29.91 -1.27 41.32
CA SER A 271 30.08 -0.85 42.74
C SER A 271 30.21 0.67 42.93
N ARG A 272 29.34 1.22 43.79
CA ARG A 272 29.41 2.42 44.69
C ARG A 272 30.24 3.67 44.32
N PRO A 273 29.68 4.90 44.49
CA PRO A 273 30.46 6.12 44.68
C PRO A 273 30.63 6.45 46.16
N ASP A 274 31.84 6.85 46.56
CA ASP A 274 32.02 7.81 47.66
C ASP A 274 33.15 8.78 47.31
N ASP A 275 32.80 10.05 47.52
CA ASP A 275 33.59 11.23 47.85
C ASP A 275 34.73 11.75 46.97
N GLY A 276 34.64 13.06 46.70
CA GLY A 276 35.83 13.92 46.76
C GLY A 276 36.03 14.94 45.65
N ALA A 277 35.26 16.03 45.70
CA ALA A 277 35.66 17.43 45.54
C ALA A 277 36.83 17.84 44.60
N GLY A 278 36.60 18.87 43.78
CA GLY A 278 37.66 19.78 43.32
C GLY A 278 37.36 20.55 42.04
N ALA A 279 36.84 21.77 42.19
CA ALA A 279 36.53 22.73 41.13
C ALA A 279 37.80 23.51 40.64
N PRO A 280 37.71 24.68 39.96
CA PRO A 280 37.61 24.81 38.51
C PRO A 280 38.60 25.89 37.93
N SER A 281 38.27 26.41 36.74
CA SER A 281 38.82 27.62 36.07
C SER A 281 40.00 27.34 35.14
N SER A 282 40.25 28.07 34.05
CA SER A 282 39.62 29.16 33.29
C SER A 282 40.53 29.41 32.06
N PHE A 283 40.16 30.36 31.18
CA PHE A 283 40.90 30.91 30.01
C PHE A 283 40.59 30.29 28.62
N PRO A 284 40.79 31.04 27.51
CA PRO A 284 40.02 32.21 27.03
C PRO A 284 39.67 32.10 25.52
N PRO A 285 39.01 33.10 24.87
CA PRO A 285 38.59 33.02 23.47
C PRO A 285 39.50 33.81 22.50
N ALA A 286 39.66 33.32 21.26
CA ALA A 286 40.12 34.01 20.04
C ALA A 286 40.38 32.92 18.97
N THR A 287 40.17 33.02 17.66
CA THR A 287 39.89 34.12 16.73
C THR A 287 39.51 33.52 15.36
N SER A 288 38.87 34.35 14.54
CA SER A 288 38.42 34.15 13.16
C SER A 288 39.38 33.45 12.18
N ARG A 289 38.80 32.79 11.17
CA ARG A 289 39.12 33.03 9.74
C ARG A 289 38.12 32.27 8.84
N SER A 290 37.04 32.93 8.45
CA SER A 290 36.15 32.47 7.37
C SER A 290 36.47 33.28 6.12
N ALA A 291 36.98 32.58 5.10
CA ALA A 291 37.24 33.13 3.78
C ALA A 291 35.95 33.16 2.95
N THR A 292 35.74 34.32 2.35
CA THR A 292 34.63 34.75 1.52
C THR A 292 34.67 34.07 0.15
N ILE A 293 33.54 33.51 -0.33
CA ILE A 293 33.29 33.39 -1.78
C ILE A 293 31.88 33.93 -2.06
N ARG A 294 31.86 35.03 -2.80
CA ARG A 294 30.69 35.75 -3.32
C ARG A 294 29.91 34.90 -4.31
N ARG A 295 28.59 34.89 -4.20
CA ARG A 295 27.69 34.61 -5.33
C ARG A 295 26.72 35.77 -5.52
N ARG A 296 26.77 36.37 -6.71
CA ARG A 296 25.87 37.45 -7.18
C ARG A 296 24.44 36.91 -7.23
N VAL A 297 23.51 37.65 -6.66
CA VAL A 297 22.08 37.56 -6.98
C VAL A 297 21.64 38.96 -7.42
N HIS A 298 21.11 39.03 -8.64
CA HIS A 298 20.50 40.23 -9.18
C HIS A 298 19.23 40.57 -8.40
N ARG A 299 19.12 41.85 -8.04
CA ARG A 299 18.03 42.47 -7.30
C ARG A 299 17.16 43.23 -8.30
N SER A 300 15.86 42.99 -8.32
CA SER A 300 14.86 43.93 -8.82
C SER A 300 13.93 44.33 -7.68
N SER A 301 14.26 45.48 -7.11
CA SER A 301 13.44 46.49 -6.40
C SER A 301 12.16 46.82 -7.20
N ALA A 302 11.03 47.31 -6.69
CA ALA A 302 10.50 47.63 -5.36
C ALA A 302 9.00 47.96 -5.53
N GLY A 303 8.23 47.96 -4.44
CA GLY A 303 6.89 48.55 -4.34
C GLY A 303 6.37 48.41 -2.92
N ASN A 304 5.77 49.47 -2.38
CA ASN A 304 5.87 49.91 -0.98
C ASN A 304 4.49 49.97 -0.29
N GLY A 305 4.47 49.92 1.06
CA GLY A 305 3.32 50.24 1.95
C GLY A 305 2.36 49.07 2.22
N SER A 306 1.78 48.84 3.40
CA SER A 306 1.63 49.65 4.61
C SER A 306 1.25 48.76 5.81
N GLU A 307 1.34 49.33 7.00
CA GLU A 307 1.15 48.78 8.35
C GLU A 307 -0.19 48.08 8.66
N GLY A 308 -0.14 47.18 9.64
CA GLY A 308 -1.17 47.08 10.69
C GLY A 308 -2.14 45.90 10.61
N ALA A 309 -1.90 44.88 11.44
CA ALA A 309 -2.88 44.30 12.37
C ALA A 309 -2.40 42.91 12.83
N ARG A 310 -2.32 42.74 14.15
CA ARG A 310 -2.17 41.45 14.81
C ARG A 310 -3.49 40.69 14.64
N ASP A 311 -3.42 39.49 14.06
CA ASP A 311 -4.47 38.48 14.24
C ASP A 311 -3.86 37.08 14.17
N GLN A 312 -4.15 36.27 15.19
CA GLN A 312 -3.88 34.84 15.23
C GLN A 312 -4.81 34.12 14.26
N PRO A 313 -4.35 33.19 13.42
CA PRO A 313 -5.26 32.28 12.75
C PRO A 313 -5.55 31.08 13.66
N ASN A 314 -6.82 30.94 14.00
CA ASN A 314 -7.45 29.72 14.48
C ASN A 314 -7.01 28.49 13.67
N LEU A 315 -6.61 27.43 14.38
CA LEU A 315 -6.54 26.07 13.87
C LEU A 315 -7.97 25.54 13.69
N GLY A 316 -8.57 25.85 12.55
CA GLY A 316 -9.83 25.25 12.09
C GLY A 316 -9.64 24.73 10.67
N PHE A 317 -9.60 23.41 10.52
CA PHE A 317 -9.60 22.76 9.20
C PHE A 317 -11.02 22.85 8.60
N PRO A 318 -11.24 23.45 7.42
CA PRO A 318 -12.56 23.51 6.83
C PRO A 318 -12.93 22.17 6.18
N ALA A 319 -14.06 21.61 6.61
CA ALA A 319 -14.68 20.36 6.11
C ALA A 319 -15.24 20.43 4.66
N GLY A 320 -14.86 21.44 3.87
CA GLY A 320 -15.46 21.72 2.55
C GLY A 320 -14.71 21.17 1.34
N ASP A 321 -13.46 20.74 1.50
CA ASP A 321 -12.63 20.27 0.37
C ASP A 321 -12.82 18.77 0.06
N LEU A 322 -13.30 17.99 1.03
CA LEU A 322 -13.53 16.54 0.89
C LEU A 322 -14.76 16.17 0.05
N GLU A 323 -15.84 16.96 0.10
CA GLU A 323 -17.07 16.66 -0.65
C GLU A 323 -16.91 16.90 -2.17
N ARG A 324 -16.09 17.86 -2.58
CA ARG A 324 -15.79 18.11 -4.00
C ARG A 324 -14.86 17.06 -4.61
N LEU A 325 -14.09 16.38 -3.75
CA LEU A 325 -13.22 15.25 -4.07
C LEU A 325 -14.05 13.95 -4.27
N ARG A 326 -15.10 13.77 -3.46
CA ARG A 326 -16.07 12.66 -3.49
C ARG A 326 -16.77 12.49 -4.83
N GLU A 327 -17.14 13.58 -5.49
CA GLU A 327 -17.81 13.57 -6.80
C GLU A 327 -16.88 13.14 -7.96
N ARG A 328 -15.56 13.29 -7.78
CA ARG A 328 -14.54 12.99 -8.80
C ARG A 328 -14.01 11.56 -8.69
N LEU A 329 -13.94 11.01 -7.47
CA LEU A 329 -13.47 9.64 -7.17
C LEU A 329 -14.52 8.54 -7.44
N ARG A 330 -15.83 8.84 -7.31
CA ARG A 330 -16.92 7.89 -7.65
C ARG A 330 -16.83 7.37 -9.09
N ARG A 331 -16.30 8.20 -9.99
CA ARG A 331 -16.15 7.83 -11.39
C ARG A 331 -15.03 6.80 -11.55
N SER A 332 -13.96 6.87 -10.77
CA SER A 332 -12.67 6.34 -11.17
C SER A 332 -12.37 4.86 -10.88
N LEU A 333 -13.34 4.14 -10.34
CA LEU A 333 -13.14 2.79 -9.80
C LEU A 333 -14.01 1.73 -10.50
N ALA A 334 -14.58 2.04 -11.68
CA ALA A 334 -15.44 1.12 -12.42
C ALA A 334 -14.73 -0.06 -13.10
N GLY A 335 -13.42 -0.28 -12.90
CA GLY A 335 -12.90 -1.61 -13.23
C GLY A 335 -11.47 -1.93 -12.88
N VAL A 336 -11.20 -1.91 -11.58
CA VAL A 336 -10.24 -2.84 -10.99
C VAL A 336 -10.79 -4.26 -11.19
N ARG A 337 -10.07 -5.10 -11.95
CA ARG A 337 -10.48 -6.48 -12.23
C ARG A 337 -10.18 -7.39 -11.04
N ARG A 338 -11.16 -8.23 -10.72
CA ARG A 338 -11.09 -9.34 -9.77
C ARG A 338 -9.98 -10.32 -10.17
N PRO A 339 -9.14 -10.82 -9.25
CA PRO A 339 -8.28 -11.96 -9.55
C PRO A 339 -9.16 -13.19 -9.82
N VAL A 340 -8.99 -13.76 -11.01
CA VAL A 340 -9.65 -15.00 -11.44
C VAL A 340 -9.06 -16.16 -10.64
N TRP A 341 -9.85 -16.77 -9.78
CA TRP A 341 -9.57 -18.11 -9.27
C TRP A 341 -9.79 -19.12 -10.40
N VAL A 342 -8.76 -19.41 -11.19
CA VAL A 342 -8.76 -20.60 -12.04
C VAL A 342 -8.51 -21.81 -11.15
N GLY A 343 -9.56 -22.61 -10.92
CA GLY A 343 -9.46 -23.92 -10.27
C GLY A 343 -10.53 -24.14 -9.21
N GLY A 344 -11.77 -24.40 -9.62
CA GLY A 344 -12.83 -24.78 -8.67
C GLY A 344 -14.24 -24.94 -9.24
N ALA A 345 -14.50 -24.54 -10.48
CA ALA A 345 -15.86 -24.63 -11.06
C ALA A 345 -16.17 -25.95 -11.79
N ALA A 346 -15.16 -26.72 -12.20
CA ALA A 346 -15.39 -27.98 -12.93
C ALA A 346 -15.74 -29.17 -12.02
N GLY A 347 -15.29 -29.16 -10.75
CA GLY A 347 -15.56 -30.26 -9.81
C GLY A 347 -16.99 -30.26 -9.27
N LEU A 348 -17.61 -29.08 -9.11
CA LEU A 348 -18.90 -28.95 -8.45
C LEU A 348 -20.08 -29.30 -9.38
N VAL A 349 -19.94 -29.05 -10.69
CA VAL A 349 -20.95 -29.48 -11.69
C VAL A 349 -20.93 -31.00 -11.87
N ALA A 350 -19.74 -31.63 -11.84
CA ALA A 350 -19.63 -33.09 -11.90
C ALA A 350 -20.21 -33.77 -10.65
N LEU A 351 -20.04 -33.16 -9.46
CA LEU A 351 -20.59 -33.69 -8.20
C LEU A 351 -22.11 -33.54 -8.13
N VAL A 352 -22.67 -32.41 -8.61
CA VAL A 352 -24.13 -32.20 -8.66
C VAL A 352 -24.79 -33.10 -9.70
N LEU A 353 -24.15 -33.35 -10.85
CA LEU A 353 -24.67 -34.33 -11.83
C LEU A 353 -24.61 -35.77 -11.30
N ALA A 354 -23.58 -36.12 -10.51
CA ALA A 354 -23.46 -37.46 -9.93
C ALA A 354 -24.54 -37.73 -8.86
N VAL A 355 -24.93 -36.73 -8.08
CA VAL A 355 -25.98 -36.88 -7.04
C VAL A 355 -27.39 -36.91 -7.65
N ALA A 356 -27.63 -36.21 -8.76
CA ALA A 356 -28.94 -36.19 -9.43
C ALA A 356 -29.31 -37.52 -10.13
N LEU A 357 -28.35 -38.39 -10.40
CA LEU A 357 -28.57 -39.69 -11.07
C LEU A 357 -28.86 -40.85 -10.11
N LEU A 358 -28.91 -40.62 -8.79
CA LEU A 358 -29.02 -41.67 -7.77
C LEU A 358 -30.27 -41.61 -6.88
N ALA A 359 -31.26 -40.77 -7.18
CA ALA A 359 -32.51 -40.71 -6.41
C ALA A 359 -33.63 -41.56 -7.04
N PRO A 360 -34.22 -42.56 -6.34
CA PRO A 360 -35.33 -43.35 -6.86
C PRO A 360 -36.66 -42.60 -6.77
N ALA A 361 -37.46 -42.70 -7.83
CA ALA A 361 -38.81 -42.16 -7.92
C ALA A 361 -39.79 -42.94 -7.03
N GLY A 362 -40.35 -42.29 -6.00
CA GLY A 362 -41.46 -42.79 -5.19
C GLY A 362 -42.73 -41.99 -5.47
N SER A 363 -43.72 -42.63 -6.05
CA SER A 363 -45.01 -42.09 -6.49
C SER A 363 -45.97 -41.80 -5.34
N ALA A 364 -46.69 -40.69 -5.44
CA ALA A 364 -47.79 -40.30 -4.57
C ALA A 364 -49.08 -41.06 -4.89
N THR A 365 -49.88 -41.38 -3.87
CA THR A 365 -51.30 -41.77 -4.00
C THR A 365 -52.09 -41.07 -2.88
N PRO A 366 -53.25 -40.44 -3.16
CA PRO A 366 -54.03 -39.73 -2.15
C PRO A 366 -55.16 -40.60 -1.59
N ALA A 367 -55.41 -40.50 -0.27
CA ALA A 367 -56.59 -41.08 0.37
C ALA A 367 -57.38 -40.00 1.11
N ARG A 368 -58.70 -40.02 0.88
CA ARG A 368 -59.74 -39.14 1.41
C ARG A 368 -60.05 -39.39 2.89
N GLY A 369 -60.34 -38.29 3.60
CA GLY A 369 -61.60 -38.15 4.36
C GLY A 369 -61.55 -38.38 5.87
N ARG A 370 -61.79 -37.32 6.66
CA ARG A 370 -63.04 -37.10 7.43
C ARG A 370 -62.99 -35.80 8.22
N VAL A 371 -64.16 -35.16 8.29
CA VAL A 371 -64.54 -33.99 9.09
C VAL A 371 -64.97 -34.46 10.49
N ALA A 372 -64.56 -33.75 11.54
CA ALA A 372 -65.32 -33.62 12.79
C ALA A 372 -64.92 -32.31 13.52
N GLU A 373 -65.94 -31.61 13.99
CA GLU A 373 -66.01 -30.27 14.59
C GLU A 373 -65.54 -30.19 16.07
N PRO A 374 -65.49 -28.98 16.67
CA PRO A 374 -64.59 -28.64 17.78
C PRO A 374 -65.24 -28.76 19.17
N SER A 375 -64.40 -28.86 20.20
CA SER A 375 -64.80 -28.51 21.57
C SER A 375 -63.61 -27.93 22.33
N GLY A 376 -63.82 -26.73 22.89
CA GLY A 376 -62.77 -25.88 23.43
C GLY A 376 -62.45 -26.12 24.90
N ALA A 377 -61.31 -25.54 25.31
CA ALA A 377 -61.10 -24.95 26.64
C ALA A 377 -59.80 -24.12 26.60
N ALA A 378 -59.92 -22.84 26.94
CA ALA A 378 -58.81 -21.91 27.17
C ALA A 378 -58.08 -22.25 28.48
N THR A 379 -56.75 -22.16 28.64
CA THR A 379 -55.95 -20.96 29.06
C THR A 379 -54.62 -21.51 29.65
N PRO A 380 -53.52 -20.76 29.87
CA PRO A 380 -52.74 -19.86 29.01
C PRO A 380 -51.25 -20.32 28.83
N ALA A 381 -50.53 -19.52 28.05
CA ALA A 381 -49.11 -19.60 27.72
C ALA A 381 -48.12 -19.78 28.90
N ARG A 382 -47.06 -20.56 28.65
CA ARG A 382 -45.68 -20.24 29.06
C ARG A 382 -44.77 -20.32 27.84
N SER A 383 -44.41 -19.15 27.35
CA SER A 383 -43.29 -18.97 26.44
C SER A 383 -42.00 -19.10 27.25
N GLY A 384 -41.19 -20.11 26.95
CA GLY A 384 -39.84 -20.30 27.47
C GLY A 384 -38.88 -20.22 26.28
N ALA A 385 -38.03 -19.19 26.33
CA ALA A 385 -37.20 -18.70 25.24
C ALA A 385 -36.36 -19.77 24.53
N ALA A 386 -36.57 -19.90 23.22
CA ALA A 386 -35.58 -20.43 22.30
C ALA A 386 -34.66 -19.27 21.91
N GLY A 387 -33.35 -19.46 22.10
CA GLY A 387 -32.33 -18.47 21.76
C GLY A 387 -32.44 -18.05 20.30
N THR A 388 -32.63 -16.76 20.09
CA THR A 388 -32.58 -16.14 18.79
C THR A 388 -31.16 -16.33 18.26
N SER A 389 -30.99 -17.18 17.26
CA SER A 389 -29.82 -17.13 16.39
C SER A 389 -29.73 -15.72 15.84
N ALA A 390 -28.73 -14.96 16.28
CA ALA A 390 -28.50 -13.57 15.91
C ALA A 390 -28.08 -13.50 14.44
N SER A 391 -29.05 -13.60 13.54
CA SER A 391 -28.90 -13.18 12.16
C SER A 391 -29.10 -11.66 12.10
N PRO A 392 -28.31 -10.93 11.28
CA PRO A 392 -28.47 -9.50 11.11
C PRO A 392 -29.93 -9.16 10.75
N SER A 393 -30.44 -8.03 11.24
CA SER A 393 -31.80 -7.61 10.89
C SER A 393 -31.92 -7.45 9.36
N ALA A 394 -33.14 -7.45 8.84
CA ALA A 394 -33.36 -7.25 7.41
C ALA A 394 -32.77 -5.91 6.90
N GLY A 395 -32.76 -4.89 7.76
CA GLY A 395 -32.10 -3.60 7.48
C GLY A 395 -30.57 -3.69 7.47
N ASP A 396 -29.99 -4.41 8.43
CA ASP A 396 -28.54 -4.61 8.50
C ASP A 396 -28.01 -5.44 7.33
N SER A 397 -28.74 -6.48 6.95
CA SER A 397 -28.39 -7.32 5.78
C SER A 397 -28.41 -6.51 4.48
N ALA A 398 -29.37 -5.59 4.33
CA ALA A 398 -29.43 -4.69 3.19
C ALA A 398 -28.26 -3.67 3.20
N ALA A 399 -27.89 -3.15 4.37
CA ALA A 399 -26.75 -2.24 4.52
C ALA A 399 -25.40 -2.93 4.24
N ILE A 400 -25.20 -4.16 4.73
CA ILE A 400 -24.01 -4.98 4.47
C ILE A 400 -23.88 -5.34 2.98
N GLY A 401 -25.01 -5.60 2.31
CA GLY A 401 -25.05 -5.84 0.87
C GLY A 401 -24.91 -4.56 0.02
N SER A 402 -25.14 -3.38 0.62
CA SER A 402 -25.16 -2.10 -0.08
C SER A 402 -23.78 -1.69 -0.61
N ASP A 403 -23.75 -0.72 -1.52
CA ASP A 403 -22.50 -0.15 -2.02
C ASP A 403 -21.91 0.93 -1.08
N ASP A 404 -22.58 1.24 0.04
CA ASP A 404 -22.12 2.25 0.99
C ASP A 404 -21.31 1.61 2.13
N PRO A 405 -19.96 1.72 2.12
CA PRO A 405 -19.12 1.15 3.17
C PRO A 405 -19.34 1.80 4.54
N ALA A 406 -19.81 3.05 4.63
CA ALA A 406 -20.09 3.68 5.91
C ALA A 406 -21.35 3.07 6.54
N ALA A 407 -22.43 2.94 5.77
CA ALA A 407 -23.63 2.23 6.21
C ALA A 407 -23.34 0.76 6.53
N ALA A 408 -22.56 0.08 5.68
CA ALA A 408 -22.13 -1.29 5.92
C ALA A 408 -21.28 -1.40 7.20
N SER A 409 -20.41 -0.43 7.50
CA SER A 409 -19.61 -0.42 8.74
C SER A 409 -20.49 -0.41 9.98
N MET A 410 -21.52 0.43 10.00
CA MET A 410 -22.44 0.50 11.13
C MET A 410 -23.19 -0.82 11.34
N ALA A 411 -23.68 -1.41 10.24
CA ALA A 411 -24.37 -2.71 10.27
C ALA A 411 -23.43 -3.87 10.68
N LEU A 412 -22.19 -3.87 10.17
CA LEU A 412 -21.17 -4.85 10.53
C LEU A 412 -20.75 -4.73 11.99
N LEU A 413 -20.59 -3.51 12.52
CA LEU A 413 -20.27 -3.29 13.93
C LEU A 413 -21.40 -3.73 14.86
N ALA A 414 -22.66 -3.49 14.46
CA ALA A 414 -23.82 -3.98 15.18
C ALA A 414 -23.90 -5.52 15.16
N ALA A 415 -23.68 -6.13 13.99
CA ALA A 415 -23.63 -7.59 13.84
C ALA A 415 -22.47 -8.20 14.65
N ARG A 416 -21.30 -7.58 14.62
CA ARG A 416 -20.12 -7.95 15.41
C ARG A 416 -20.43 -7.94 16.91
N ALA A 417 -21.03 -6.87 17.40
CA ALA A 417 -21.44 -6.75 18.80
C ALA A 417 -22.39 -7.89 19.21
N ALA A 418 -23.37 -8.22 18.36
CA ALA A 418 -24.29 -9.35 18.60
C ALA A 418 -23.58 -10.71 18.60
N CYS A 419 -22.61 -10.94 17.70
CA CYS A 419 -21.83 -12.17 17.69
C CYS A 419 -20.99 -12.34 18.97
N ILE A 420 -20.37 -11.25 19.44
CA ILE A 420 -19.57 -11.23 20.68
C ILE A 420 -20.45 -11.45 21.91
N GLU A 421 -21.61 -10.78 21.98
CA GLU A 421 -22.58 -10.96 23.07
C GLU A 421 -23.13 -12.38 23.12
N GLY A 422 -23.40 -12.97 21.96
CA GLY A 422 -23.82 -14.37 21.82
C GLY A 422 -22.69 -15.40 21.96
N LEU A 423 -21.44 -14.97 22.16
CA LEU A 423 -20.23 -15.81 22.23
C LEU A 423 -20.14 -16.83 21.07
N SER A 424 -20.53 -16.43 19.87
CA SER A 424 -20.63 -17.30 18.69
C SER A 424 -19.54 -17.01 17.67
N VAL A 425 -18.56 -17.91 17.55
CA VAL A 425 -17.50 -17.82 16.53
C VAL A 425 -18.07 -17.97 15.12
N GLN A 426 -19.03 -18.89 14.92
CA GLN A 426 -19.62 -19.14 13.61
C GLN A 426 -20.38 -17.92 13.06
N CYS A 427 -20.90 -17.06 13.94
CA CYS A 427 -21.56 -15.81 13.55
C CYS A 427 -20.59 -14.85 12.82
N LEU A 428 -19.30 -14.89 13.16
CA LEU A 428 -18.27 -14.03 12.60
C LEU A 428 -18.02 -14.28 11.10
N ASP A 429 -18.36 -15.44 10.54
CA ASP A 429 -18.19 -15.72 9.09
C ASP A 429 -18.98 -14.73 8.19
N SER A 430 -20.04 -14.15 8.75
CA SER A 430 -20.88 -13.14 8.08
C SER A 430 -20.41 -11.70 8.33
N VAL A 431 -19.52 -11.48 9.30
CA VAL A 431 -19.07 -10.18 9.77
C VAL A 431 -17.63 -9.91 9.34
N ASP A 432 -16.73 -10.84 9.64
CA ASP A 432 -15.30 -10.69 9.40
C ASP A 432 -14.86 -11.47 8.17
N GLN A 433 -13.87 -10.94 7.48
CA GLN A 433 -13.27 -11.60 6.34
C GLN A 433 -12.42 -12.78 6.82
N ALA A 434 -12.64 -13.95 6.23
CA ALA A 434 -11.83 -15.14 6.51
C ALA A 434 -10.33 -14.87 6.32
N GLY A 435 -9.52 -15.28 7.31
CA GLY A 435 -8.06 -15.13 7.31
C GLY A 435 -7.56 -13.68 7.49
N SER A 436 -8.40 -12.79 8.00
CA SER A 436 -8.06 -11.39 8.27
C SER A 436 -7.61 -11.14 9.71
N ALA A 437 -7.09 -9.94 10.00
CA ALA A 437 -6.73 -9.58 11.37
C ALA A 437 -7.97 -9.46 12.28
N ALA A 438 -9.10 -9.01 11.72
CA ALA A 438 -10.35 -8.87 12.45
C ALA A 438 -10.88 -10.22 12.97
N ILE A 439 -10.98 -11.24 12.10
CA ILE A 439 -11.48 -12.56 12.51
C ILE A 439 -10.58 -13.20 13.58
N GLU A 440 -9.24 -13.08 13.43
CA GLU A 440 -8.30 -13.60 14.43
C GLU A 440 -8.47 -12.91 15.79
N ALA A 441 -8.65 -11.59 15.80
CA ALA A 441 -8.87 -10.81 17.01
C ALA A 441 -10.20 -11.17 17.68
N ASP A 442 -11.28 -11.31 16.91
CA ASP A 442 -12.62 -11.58 17.41
C ASP A 442 -12.80 -13.00 17.91
N GLU A 443 -12.23 -13.99 17.23
CA GLU A 443 -12.19 -15.37 17.71
C GLU A 443 -11.49 -15.48 19.07
N ASN A 444 -10.36 -14.79 19.22
CA ASN A 444 -9.62 -14.78 20.47
C ASN A 444 -10.41 -14.05 21.59
N LEU A 445 -11.09 -12.97 21.25
CA LEU A 445 -11.95 -12.22 22.16
C LEU A 445 -13.10 -13.09 22.69
N ILE A 446 -13.82 -13.79 21.81
CA ILE A 446 -14.93 -14.69 22.18
C ILE A 446 -14.41 -15.84 23.05
N ARG A 447 -13.29 -16.47 22.67
CA ARG A 447 -12.70 -17.58 23.43
C ARG A 447 -12.30 -17.16 24.84
N THR A 448 -11.73 -15.96 24.99
CA THR A 448 -11.37 -15.40 26.30
C THR A 448 -12.62 -15.08 27.13
N ALA A 449 -13.63 -14.46 26.51
CA ALA A 449 -14.90 -14.13 27.19
C ALA A 449 -15.66 -15.37 27.69
N GLN A 450 -15.60 -16.49 26.95
CA GLN A 450 -16.16 -17.79 27.37
C GLN A 450 -15.46 -18.34 28.63
N GLN A 451 -14.16 -18.07 28.80
CA GLN A 451 -13.38 -18.51 29.97
C GLN A 451 -13.63 -17.60 31.19
N ASP A 452 -13.60 -16.28 30.99
CA ASP A 452 -13.65 -15.30 32.06
C ASP A 452 -15.09 -14.89 32.47
N ARG A 453 -16.10 -15.40 31.74
CA ARG A 453 -17.53 -15.02 31.87
C ARG A 453 -17.77 -13.51 31.86
N ARG A 454 -16.96 -12.78 31.09
CA ARG A 454 -17.06 -11.33 30.96
C ARG A 454 -17.10 -10.97 29.48
N THR A 455 -18.25 -10.46 29.04
CA THR A 455 -18.40 -9.94 27.69
C THR A 455 -17.76 -8.55 27.61
N PRO A 456 -16.85 -8.30 26.66
CA PRO A 456 -16.32 -6.97 26.42
C PRO A 456 -17.45 -6.02 26.00
N ALA A 457 -17.36 -4.75 26.40
CA ALA A 457 -18.31 -3.75 25.94
C ALA A 457 -18.19 -3.59 24.41
N PRO A 458 -19.32 -3.51 23.68
CA PRO A 458 -19.28 -3.28 22.25
C PRO A 458 -18.66 -1.91 21.96
N MET A 459 -18.01 -1.79 20.80
CA MET A 459 -17.47 -0.52 20.36
C MET A 459 -18.63 0.45 20.08
N ALA A 460 -18.69 1.55 20.83
CA ALA A 460 -19.69 2.58 20.62
C ALA A 460 -19.36 3.34 19.32
N ALA A 461 -20.28 3.31 18.36
CA ALA A 461 -20.17 4.00 17.10
C ALA A 461 -21.40 4.90 16.94
N ASP A 462 -21.20 6.21 16.79
CA ASP A 462 -22.28 7.16 16.53
C ASP A 462 -22.50 7.27 15.02
N HIS A 463 -21.40 7.48 14.29
CA HIS A 463 -21.40 7.45 12.84
C HIS A 463 -20.07 6.94 12.27
N ALA A 464 -20.16 6.52 11.01
CA ALA A 464 -19.04 6.03 10.24
C ALA A 464 -18.74 7.02 9.10
N GLU A 465 -17.47 7.39 8.95
CA GLU A 465 -16.97 8.25 7.90
C GLU A 465 -16.03 7.45 7.00
N LEU A 466 -16.39 7.28 5.74
CA LEU A 466 -15.50 6.66 4.77
C LEU A 466 -14.23 7.51 4.61
N VAL A 467 -13.08 6.97 5.00
CA VAL A 467 -11.75 7.61 4.84
C VAL A 467 -11.23 7.35 3.43
N GLN A 468 -11.27 6.09 2.98
CA GLN A 468 -10.71 5.67 1.70
C GLN A 468 -11.47 4.46 1.17
N ARG A 469 -11.55 4.28 -0.15
CA ARG A 469 -12.06 3.05 -0.77
C ARG A 469 -11.17 2.65 -1.95
N LEU A 470 -10.74 1.40 -1.99
CA LEU A 470 -9.93 0.79 -3.05
C LEU A 470 -10.67 -0.43 -3.61
N GLY A 471 -11.49 -0.21 -4.64
CA GLY A 471 -12.28 -1.27 -5.25
C GLY A 471 -13.24 -1.92 -4.25
N ASP A 472 -13.00 -3.21 -3.98
CA ASP A 472 -13.75 -3.97 -2.98
C ASP A 472 -13.25 -3.72 -1.56
N SER A 473 -12.17 -2.97 -1.31
CA SER A 473 -11.71 -2.62 0.05
C SER A 473 -12.15 -1.21 0.45
N ALA A 474 -12.50 -0.95 1.72
CA ALA A 474 -12.86 0.38 2.21
C ALA A 474 -12.31 0.66 3.61
N MET A 475 -11.57 1.74 3.79
CA MET A 475 -11.16 2.25 5.10
C MET A 475 -12.19 3.23 5.64
N VAL A 476 -12.74 2.96 6.82
CA VAL A 476 -13.82 3.74 7.42
C VAL A 476 -13.42 4.14 8.82
N ARG A 477 -13.46 5.43 9.13
CA ARG A 477 -13.25 5.95 10.47
C ARG A 477 -14.58 5.93 11.21
N ILE A 478 -14.59 5.34 12.39
CA ILE A 478 -15.70 5.37 13.32
C ILE A 478 -15.48 6.49 14.29
N VAL A 479 -16.50 7.34 14.38
CA VAL A 479 -16.59 8.38 15.39
C VAL A 479 -17.54 7.85 16.45
N GLY A 480 -17.00 7.62 17.65
CA GLY A 480 -17.77 7.20 18.81
C GLY A 480 -18.41 8.39 19.53
N SER A 481 -19.34 8.09 20.43
CA SER A 481 -19.96 9.09 21.32
C SER A 481 -18.93 9.76 22.22
N SER A 482 -19.23 11.00 22.58
CA SER A 482 -18.41 11.90 23.42
C SER A 482 -17.59 11.15 24.47
N GLY A 483 -16.29 10.97 24.20
CA GLY A 483 -15.33 10.32 25.11
C GLY A 483 -14.77 8.97 24.65
N SER A 484 -15.30 8.35 23.60
CA SER A 484 -14.69 7.16 22.97
C SER A 484 -13.61 7.58 21.96
N PRO A 485 -12.41 6.96 21.96
CA PRO A 485 -11.42 7.24 20.93
C PRO A 485 -11.99 6.83 19.55
N PRO A 486 -11.68 7.60 18.48
CA PRO A 486 -12.07 7.19 17.15
C PRO A 486 -11.44 5.84 16.82
N ALA A 487 -12.05 5.06 15.94
CA ALA A 487 -11.45 3.81 15.45
C ALA A 487 -11.40 3.84 13.92
N SER A 488 -10.55 3.05 13.31
CA SER A 488 -10.48 2.89 11.86
C SER A 488 -10.71 1.43 11.50
N LEU A 489 -11.69 1.16 10.64
CA LEU A 489 -11.97 -0.15 10.07
C LEU A 489 -11.41 -0.23 8.66
N LEU A 490 -10.88 -1.39 8.30
CA LEU A 490 -10.72 -1.80 6.92
C LEU A 490 -11.79 -2.85 6.60
N LEU A 491 -12.61 -2.58 5.61
CA LEU A 491 -13.63 -3.47 5.08
C LEU A 491 -13.18 -4.06 3.75
N VAL A 492 -13.69 -5.25 3.41
CA VAL A 492 -13.60 -5.84 2.07
C VAL A 492 -14.96 -6.39 1.63
N ARG A 493 -15.33 -6.16 0.38
CA ARG A 493 -16.57 -6.57 -0.24
C ARG A 493 -16.37 -7.85 -1.04
N GLY A 494 -17.15 -8.87 -0.69
CA GLY A 494 -17.25 -10.11 -1.47
C GLY A 494 -18.58 -10.22 -2.19
N SER A 495 -18.83 -11.39 -2.77
CA SER A 495 -20.14 -11.74 -3.34
C SER A 495 -21.28 -11.71 -2.32
N ALA A 496 -20.97 -11.81 -1.02
CA ALA A 496 -21.93 -11.80 0.08
C ALA A 496 -22.08 -10.43 0.77
N GLY A 497 -21.49 -9.36 0.23
CA GLY A 497 -21.49 -8.04 0.85
C GLY A 497 -20.15 -7.69 1.52
N TRP A 498 -20.15 -6.60 2.28
CA TRP A 498 -18.99 -6.13 3.03
C TRP A 498 -18.68 -7.04 4.23
N ARG A 499 -17.41 -7.12 4.58
CA ARG A 499 -16.89 -7.77 5.78
C ARG A 499 -15.76 -6.96 6.38
N ILE A 500 -15.55 -7.05 7.68
CA ILE A 500 -14.44 -6.41 8.38
C ILE A 500 -13.16 -7.23 8.17
N ARG A 501 -12.11 -6.58 7.70
CA ARG A 501 -10.77 -7.15 7.52
C ARG A 501 -9.82 -6.74 8.65
N ASP A 502 -9.93 -5.51 9.12
CA ASP A 502 -9.06 -4.98 10.16
C ASP A 502 -9.80 -3.93 11.01
N ILE A 503 -9.45 -3.81 12.29
CA ILE A 503 -9.97 -2.80 13.22
C ILE A 503 -8.81 -2.27 14.04
N ALA A 504 -8.54 -0.97 13.92
CA ALA A 504 -7.56 -0.27 14.73
C ALA A 504 -8.27 0.75 15.65
N PRO A 505 -8.05 0.71 16.98
CA PRO A 505 -8.37 1.85 17.82
C PRO A 505 -7.47 3.03 17.39
N GLY A 506 -8.00 4.25 17.44
CA GLY A 506 -7.32 5.47 17.04
C GLY A 506 -6.93 6.39 18.18
#